data_AF-A0A3S4FL10-F1
#
_entry.id   AF-A0A3S4FL10-F1
#
_cell.length_a   1.000
_cell.length_b   1.000
_cell.length_c   1.000
_cell.angle_alpha   90.00
_cell.angle_beta   90.00
_cell.angle_gamma   90.00
#
_symmetry.space_group_name_H-M   'P 1'
#
loop_
_entity.id
_entity.type
_entity.pdbx_description
1 polymer ?
#
loop_
_entity_poly.entity_id
_entity_poly.type
_entity_poly.pdbx_seq_one_letter_code
_entity_poly.pdbx_strand_id
1 'polypeptide(L)'
;MEAHHYVTVLNEDVMQAVIYDGNTKNARLMGVEYIISERLFKTLPPEEKKLWHSHQYEVKSGSLVAPGLPQVADKALMSKIVNTYGKTWHTWHTDRDKTLPMGIPALMMGFTGDGQLDPALLADRDRRLGIDTQAIKRERQDLPEHPVIKGANAWEQGEVIQLQRVQGAGEHGRGDTAHFGTSEQSRQ
;
A
#
# COMPACT_ATOMS: atom_id res chain seq x y z
N MET A 1 -1.45 6.41 10.66
CA MET A 1 -2.67 5.71 10.20
C MET A 1 -2.33 4.24 10.01
N GLU A 2 -3.20 3.32 10.40
CA GLU A 2 -3.05 1.89 10.13
C GLU A 2 -3.80 1.55 8.84
N ALA A 3 -3.21 0.73 7.98
CA ALA A 3 -3.76 0.34 6.69
C ALA A 3 -3.89 -1.18 6.61
N HIS A 4 -5.11 -1.65 6.39
CA HIS A 4 -5.43 -3.07 6.27
C HIS A 4 -5.62 -3.44 4.80
N HIS A 5 -4.69 -4.21 4.27
CA HIS A 5 -4.67 -4.62 2.87
C HIS A 5 -5.37 -5.96 2.69
N TYR A 6 -6.45 -5.98 1.91
CA TYR A 6 -7.16 -7.20 1.51
C TYR A 6 -6.73 -7.58 0.11
N VAL A 7 -5.74 -8.46 0.03
CA VAL A 7 -4.97 -8.74 -1.18
C VAL A 7 -5.63 -9.85 -2.01
N THR A 8 -5.71 -9.62 -3.32
CA THR A 8 -6.00 -10.63 -4.34
C THR A 8 -4.76 -10.83 -5.20
N VAL A 9 -4.32 -12.08 -5.34
CA VAL A 9 -3.23 -12.45 -6.26
C VAL A 9 -3.82 -12.62 -7.65
N LEU A 10 -3.40 -11.79 -8.61
CA LEU A 10 -3.88 -11.88 -9.99
C LEU A 10 -3.06 -12.89 -10.79
N ASN A 11 -1.75 -12.89 -10.59
CA ASN A 11 -0.80 -13.86 -11.14
C ASN A 11 0.48 -13.89 -10.28
N GLU A 12 1.53 -14.56 -10.75
CA GLU A 12 2.79 -14.73 -10.02
C GLU A 12 3.55 -13.42 -9.76
N ASP A 13 3.31 -12.38 -10.55
CA ASP A 13 4.03 -11.10 -10.49
C ASP A 13 3.15 -9.91 -10.10
N VAL A 14 1.84 -10.07 -10.04
CA VAL A 14 0.89 -8.97 -9.81
C VAL A 14 -0.14 -9.36 -8.77
N MET A 15 -0.24 -8.51 -7.75
CA MET A 15 -1.31 -8.53 -6.75
C MET A 15 -1.98 -7.17 -6.70
N GLN A 16 -3.20 -7.15 -6.19
CA GLN A 16 -3.92 -5.91 -5.93
C GLN A 16 -4.58 -5.99 -4.56
N ALA A 17 -4.70 -4.86 -3.87
CA ALA A 17 -5.35 -4.78 -2.58
C ALA A 17 -6.42 -3.71 -2.57
N VAL A 18 -7.50 -4.01 -1.86
CA VAL A 18 -8.40 -2.99 -1.33
C VAL A 18 -7.95 -2.67 0.09
N ILE A 19 -7.84 -1.38 0.41
CA ILE A 19 -7.28 -0.91 1.68
C ILE A 19 -8.37 -0.34 2.56
N TYR A 20 -8.38 -0.74 3.83
CA TYR A 20 -9.30 -0.24 4.84
C TYR A 20 -8.58 0.37 6.04
N ASP A 21 -9.28 1.22 6.78
CA ASP A 21 -8.78 1.85 8.03
C ASP A 21 -8.87 0.95 9.26
N GLY A 22 -9.33 -0.29 9.08
CA GLY A 22 -9.53 -1.28 10.12
C GLY A 22 -9.83 -2.65 9.54
N ASN A 23 -9.88 -3.66 10.41
CA ASN A 23 -10.26 -5.03 10.08
C ASN A 23 -11.64 -5.43 10.62
N THR A 24 -12.50 -4.45 10.95
CA THR A 24 -13.84 -4.68 11.51
C THR A 24 -14.92 -4.44 10.46
N LYS A 25 -16.15 -4.88 10.73
CA LYS A 25 -17.32 -4.64 9.86
C LYS A 25 -17.64 -3.17 9.60
N ASN A 26 -17.11 -2.26 10.42
CA ASN A 26 -17.34 -0.81 10.31
C ASN A 26 -16.13 -0.10 9.66
N ALA A 27 -15.14 -0.85 9.17
CA ALA A 27 -13.98 -0.28 8.52
C ALA A 27 -14.38 0.44 7.22
N ARG A 28 -13.73 1.57 6.98
CA ARG A 28 -13.97 2.41 5.81
C ARG A 28 -12.95 2.06 4.73
N LEU A 29 -13.43 2.01 3.49
CA LEU A 29 -12.56 1.91 2.32
C LEU A 29 -11.68 3.16 2.24
N MET A 30 -10.37 2.96 2.24
CA MET A 30 -9.38 4.02 2.15
C MET A 30 -8.80 4.19 0.75
N GLY A 31 -8.68 3.10 -0.01
CA GLY A 31 -7.94 3.14 -1.27
C GLY A 31 -7.63 1.78 -1.85
N VAL A 32 -6.65 1.78 -2.75
CA VAL A 32 -6.15 0.59 -3.42
C VAL A 32 -4.64 0.59 -3.47
N GLU A 33 -4.07 -0.60 -3.57
CA GLU A 33 -2.66 -0.80 -3.89
C GLU A 33 -2.51 -1.80 -5.03
N TYR A 34 -1.56 -1.53 -5.91
CA TYR A 34 -1.03 -2.52 -6.83
C TYR A 34 0.36 -2.95 -6.36
N ILE A 35 0.59 -4.24 -6.30
CA ILE A 35 1.85 -4.83 -5.85
C ILE A 35 2.43 -5.61 -7.02
N ILE A 36 3.67 -5.29 -7.39
CA ILE A 36 4.37 -5.98 -8.48
C ILE A 36 5.68 -6.60 -8.01
N SER A 37 6.08 -7.66 -8.69
CA SER A 37 7.39 -8.28 -8.48
C SER A 37 8.54 -7.34 -8.86
N GLU A 38 9.70 -7.60 -8.27
CA GLU A 38 10.97 -6.96 -8.66
C GLU A 38 11.20 -7.03 -10.19
N ARG A 39 10.87 -8.17 -10.79
CA ARG A 39 11.06 -8.43 -12.23
C ARG A 39 10.29 -7.41 -13.08
N LEU A 40 9.01 -7.18 -12.76
CA LEU A 40 8.20 -6.18 -13.45
C LEU A 40 8.67 -4.77 -13.11
N PHE A 41 8.98 -4.48 -11.84
CA PHE A 41 9.45 -3.16 -11.45
C PHE A 41 10.68 -2.71 -12.25
N LYS A 42 11.65 -3.61 -12.50
CA LYS A 42 12.85 -3.30 -13.31
C LYS A 42 12.49 -2.74 -14.69
N THR A 43 11.40 -3.23 -15.29
CA THR A 43 10.96 -2.86 -16.64
C THR A 43 10.19 -1.56 -16.72
N LEU A 44 9.77 -0.99 -15.58
CA LEU A 44 9.01 0.26 -15.57
C LEU A 44 9.84 1.43 -16.11
N PRO A 45 9.21 2.37 -16.84
CA PRO A 45 9.83 3.65 -17.19
C PRO A 45 10.29 4.42 -15.94
N PRO A 46 11.35 5.24 -16.03
CA PRO A 46 11.87 5.98 -14.88
C PRO A 46 10.82 6.83 -14.15
N GLU A 47 9.95 7.53 -14.87
CA GLU A 47 8.90 8.36 -14.26
C GLU A 47 7.82 7.53 -13.56
N GLU A 48 7.49 6.35 -14.11
CA GLU A 48 6.52 5.47 -13.47
C GLU A 48 7.07 4.93 -12.15
N LYS A 49 8.37 4.56 -12.08
CA LYS A 49 9.01 4.03 -10.86
C LYS A 49 8.86 4.96 -9.65
N LYS A 50 8.83 6.27 -9.87
CA LYS A 50 8.70 7.28 -8.81
C LYS A 50 7.36 7.18 -8.04
N LEU A 51 6.36 6.52 -8.64
CA LEU A 51 5.06 6.27 -8.02
C LEU A 51 5.05 5.06 -7.09
N TRP A 52 6.17 4.34 -6.94
CA TRP A 52 6.22 3.08 -6.23
C TRP A 52 7.18 3.14 -5.03
N HIS A 53 6.84 2.38 -4.00
CA HIS A 53 7.69 2.14 -2.83
C HIS A 53 8.11 0.68 -2.74
N SER A 54 9.23 0.40 -2.08
CA SER A 54 9.65 -0.97 -1.76
C SER A 54 9.02 -1.46 -0.45
N HIS A 55 8.61 -2.74 -0.40
CA HIS A 55 8.08 -3.35 0.83
C HIS A 55 9.16 -3.89 1.78
N GLN A 56 10.42 -3.87 1.36
CA GLN A 56 11.53 -4.50 2.06
C GLN A 56 11.60 -4.11 3.54
N TYR A 57 11.64 -2.81 3.84
CA TYR A 57 11.78 -2.35 5.21
C TYR A 57 10.55 -2.71 6.04
N GLU A 58 9.33 -2.54 5.52
CA GLU A 58 8.10 -2.85 6.26
C GLU A 58 8.02 -4.33 6.64
N VAL A 59 8.42 -5.22 5.71
CA VAL A 59 8.53 -6.65 5.96
C VAL A 59 9.60 -6.94 7.01
N LYS A 60 10.82 -6.43 6.84
CA LYS A 60 11.96 -6.78 7.70
C LYS A 60 11.85 -6.17 9.10
N SER A 61 11.26 -4.99 9.22
CA SER A 61 11.04 -4.30 10.49
C SER A 61 9.95 -4.94 11.35
N GLY A 62 9.07 -5.76 10.78
CA GLY A 62 7.90 -6.31 11.46
C GLY A 62 6.72 -5.33 11.55
N SER A 63 6.78 -4.21 10.83
CA SER A 63 5.66 -3.26 10.74
C SER A 63 4.56 -3.75 9.79
N LEU A 64 4.90 -4.52 8.75
CA LEU A 64 3.93 -5.29 7.96
C LEU A 64 3.74 -6.69 8.57
N VAL A 65 2.50 -7.08 8.81
CA VAL A 65 2.14 -8.40 9.37
C VAL A 65 0.92 -8.96 8.68
N ALA A 66 0.74 -10.28 8.74
CA ALA A 66 -0.50 -10.96 8.36
C ALA A 66 -1.24 -11.42 9.63
N PRO A 67 -2.14 -10.59 10.20
CA PRO A 67 -2.78 -10.89 11.47
C PRO A 67 -3.57 -12.21 11.44
N GLY A 68 -3.47 -12.99 12.51
CA GLY A 68 -4.20 -14.25 12.67
C GLY A 68 -3.56 -15.46 11.98
N LEU A 69 -2.49 -15.29 11.20
CA LEU A 69 -1.71 -16.41 10.69
C LEU A 69 -0.71 -16.92 11.73
N PRO A 70 -0.45 -18.24 11.80
CA PRO A 70 0.70 -18.76 12.52
C PRO A 70 2.00 -18.13 12.01
N GLN A 71 2.96 -17.91 12.90
CA GLN A 71 4.22 -17.22 12.59
C GLN A 71 4.96 -17.81 11.38
N VAL A 72 4.99 -19.14 11.22
CA VAL A 72 5.62 -19.81 10.07
C VAL A 72 4.92 -19.44 8.76
N ALA A 73 3.58 -19.36 8.76
CA ALA A 73 2.79 -19.00 7.58
C ALA A 73 2.92 -17.50 7.25
N ASP A 74 2.94 -16.63 8.27
CA ASP A 74 3.25 -15.21 8.10
C ASP A 74 4.64 -15.02 7.47
N LYS A 75 5.68 -15.66 8.01
CA LYS A 75 7.04 -15.57 7.47
C LYS A 75 7.13 -16.09 6.03
N ALA A 76 6.42 -17.16 5.71
CA ALA A 76 6.34 -17.70 4.35
C ALA A 76 5.58 -16.78 3.37
N LEU A 77 4.60 -16.01 3.83
CA LEU A 77 3.97 -14.96 3.03
C LEU A 77 4.94 -13.79 2.83
N MET A 78 5.60 -13.35 3.89
CA MET A 78 6.54 -12.22 3.87
C MET A 78 7.74 -12.45 2.96
N SER A 79 8.20 -13.70 2.79
CA SER A 79 9.24 -14.03 1.81
C SER A 79 8.81 -13.75 0.36
N LYS A 80 7.50 -13.76 0.07
CA LYS A 80 6.95 -13.39 -1.24
C LYS A 80 6.77 -11.89 -1.42
N ILE A 81 6.73 -11.12 -0.33
CA ILE A 81 6.46 -9.67 -0.33
C ILE A 81 7.76 -8.85 -0.21
N VAL A 82 8.80 -9.35 0.47
CA VAL A 82 10.00 -8.59 0.81
C VAL A 82 10.69 -7.90 -0.38
N ASN A 83 10.63 -8.48 -1.58
CA ASN A 83 11.24 -7.93 -2.80
C ASN A 83 10.19 -7.38 -3.80
N THR A 84 9.00 -7.04 -3.33
CA THR A 84 7.93 -6.46 -4.16
C THR A 84 7.86 -4.94 -3.99
N TYR A 85 7.15 -4.30 -4.92
CA TYR A 85 6.96 -2.85 -4.98
C TYR A 85 5.47 -2.52 -5.01
N GLY A 86 5.06 -1.57 -4.17
CA GLY A 86 3.68 -1.12 -4.01
C GLY A 86 3.45 0.25 -4.66
N LYS A 87 2.32 0.42 -5.35
CA LYS A 87 1.78 1.73 -5.75
C LYS A 87 0.41 1.91 -5.11
N THR A 88 0.35 2.82 -4.14
CA THR A 88 -0.79 2.95 -3.24
C THR A 88 -1.47 4.29 -3.40
N TRP A 89 -2.77 4.26 -3.67
CA TRP A 89 -3.60 5.46 -3.78
C TRP A 89 -4.67 5.43 -2.70
N HIS A 90 -4.63 6.39 -1.77
CA HIS A 90 -5.72 6.62 -0.84
C HIS A 90 -6.69 7.63 -1.40
N THR A 91 -7.97 7.27 -1.46
CA THR A 91 -9.08 8.16 -1.81
C THR A 91 -9.79 8.71 -0.58
N TRP A 92 -9.54 8.13 0.62
CA TRP A 92 -10.08 8.61 1.90
C TRP A 92 -9.04 8.55 3.02
N HIS A 93 -8.70 9.71 3.58
CA HIS A 93 -7.84 9.87 4.75
C HIS A 93 -8.67 9.93 6.05
N THR A 94 -9.05 8.77 6.57
CA THR A 94 -9.92 8.63 7.75
C THR A 94 -9.25 9.06 9.06
N ASP A 95 -7.95 9.28 9.04
CA ASP A 95 -7.19 9.93 10.11
C ASP A 95 -7.47 11.43 10.22
N ARG A 96 -7.97 12.06 9.14
CA ARG A 96 -8.31 13.49 9.08
C ARG A 96 -9.80 13.76 9.22
N ASP A 97 -10.63 13.04 8.45
CA ASP A 97 -12.08 13.16 8.50
C ASP A 97 -12.74 11.77 8.35
N LYS A 98 -13.53 11.38 9.36
CA LYS A 98 -14.25 10.10 9.39
C LYS A 98 -15.68 10.20 8.87
N THR A 99 -16.15 11.41 8.57
CA THR A 99 -17.54 11.68 8.15
C THR A 99 -17.72 11.45 6.67
N LEU A 100 -16.84 12.05 5.84
CA LEU A 100 -16.89 11.96 4.39
C LEU A 100 -15.49 11.81 3.77
N PRO A 101 -15.35 11.13 2.62
CA PRO A 101 -14.10 11.03 1.87
C PRO A 101 -13.80 12.34 1.13
N MET A 102 -13.39 13.36 1.88
CA MET A 102 -13.10 14.69 1.36
C MET A 102 -11.67 14.78 0.79
N GLY A 103 -11.51 15.53 -0.30
CA GLY A 103 -10.21 15.79 -0.92
C GLY A 103 -10.05 15.14 -2.29
N ILE A 104 -8.82 15.11 -2.78
CA ILE A 104 -8.44 14.30 -3.96
C ILE A 104 -7.67 13.07 -3.48
N PRO A 105 -7.57 12.02 -4.31
CA PRO A 105 -6.69 10.90 -3.99
C PRO A 105 -5.25 11.35 -3.78
N ALA A 106 -4.57 10.73 -2.82
CA ALA A 106 -3.17 10.94 -2.53
C ALA A 106 -2.36 9.68 -2.81
N LEU A 107 -1.17 9.88 -3.37
CA LEU A 107 -0.18 8.81 -3.49
C LEU A 107 0.40 8.58 -2.09
N MET A 108 0.40 7.32 -1.66
CA MET A 108 0.91 6.91 -0.36
C MET A 108 2.19 6.08 -0.53
N MET A 109 3.04 6.20 0.47
CA MET A 109 4.37 5.61 0.47
C MET A 109 4.53 4.71 1.70
N GLY A 110 5.27 3.63 1.55
CA GLY A 110 5.62 2.72 2.65
C GLY A 110 6.75 3.26 3.51
N PHE A 111 6.98 2.62 4.65
CA PHE A 111 8.15 2.92 5.48
C PHE A 111 9.43 2.33 4.87
N THR A 112 10.51 3.09 4.93
CA THR A 112 11.83 2.75 4.37
C THR A 112 12.94 2.77 5.42
N GLY A 113 12.66 3.27 6.63
CA GLY A 113 13.65 3.39 7.70
C GLY A 113 13.07 3.60 9.09
N ASP A 114 13.93 3.40 10.09
CA ASP A 114 13.60 3.62 11.50
C ASP A 114 13.23 5.10 11.75
N GLY A 115 12.27 5.35 12.64
CA GLY A 115 11.82 6.69 13.02
C GLY A 115 10.70 7.27 12.15
N GLN A 116 10.30 6.61 11.07
CA GLN A 116 9.17 7.06 10.24
C GLN A 116 7.80 6.64 10.80
N LEU A 117 7.75 5.54 11.55
CA LEU A 117 6.53 5.05 12.19
C LEU A 117 6.42 5.60 13.62
N ASP A 118 5.24 6.09 13.98
CA ASP A 118 4.93 6.52 15.35
C ASP A 118 5.00 5.32 16.33
N PRO A 119 5.92 5.35 17.31
CA PRO A 119 6.07 4.27 18.27
C PRO A 119 4.80 3.97 19.08
N ALA A 120 3.96 4.98 19.34
CA ALA A 120 2.73 4.80 20.09
C ALA A 120 1.69 4.00 19.28
N LEU A 121 1.60 4.25 17.97
CA LEU A 121 0.72 3.50 17.07
C LEU A 121 1.21 2.06 16.90
N LEU A 122 2.53 1.84 16.79
CA LEU A 122 3.10 0.50 16.71
C LEU A 122 2.82 -0.31 17.99
N ALA A 123 3.06 0.28 19.16
CA ALA A 123 2.80 -0.37 20.44
C ALA A 123 1.30 -0.66 20.64
N ASP A 124 0.41 0.19 20.13
CA ASP A 124 -1.03 -0.06 20.16
C ASP A 124 -1.45 -1.24 19.29
N ARG A 125 -0.94 -1.31 18.06
CA ARG A 125 -1.14 -2.45 17.17
C ARG A 125 -0.67 -3.75 17.82
N ASP A 126 0.53 -3.75 18.39
CA ASP A 126 1.12 -4.93 19.03
C ASP A 126 0.25 -5.45 20.18
N ARG A 127 -0.26 -4.54 21.04
CA ARG A 127 -1.21 -4.91 22.10
C ARG A 127 -2.50 -5.49 21.55
N ARG A 128 -3.09 -4.87 20.52
CA ARG A 128 -4.36 -5.34 19.91
C ARG A 128 -4.24 -6.69 19.23
N LEU A 129 -3.10 -6.95 18.59
CA LEU A 129 -2.85 -8.19 17.85
C LEU A 129 -2.18 -9.28 18.71
N GLY A 130 -1.69 -8.94 19.91
CA GLY A 130 -0.98 -9.87 20.78
C GLY A 130 0.37 -10.32 20.21
N ILE A 131 1.09 -9.40 19.56
CA ILE A 131 2.38 -9.67 18.89
C ILE A 131 3.51 -8.79 19.45
N ASP A 132 4.76 -9.15 19.12
CA ASP A 132 5.95 -8.35 19.42
C ASP A 132 6.70 -8.04 18.12
N THR A 133 6.68 -6.76 17.72
CA THR A 133 7.38 -6.30 16.51
C THR A 133 8.87 -6.62 16.53
N GLN A 134 9.54 -6.50 17.68
CA GLN A 134 10.98 -6.76 17.78
C GLN A 134 11.27 -8.26 17.66
N ALA A 135 10.39 -9.11 18.17
CA ALA A 135 10.47 -10.56 17.93
C ALA A 135 10.28 -10.88 16.44
N ILE A 136 9.27 -10.30 15.79
CA ILE A 136 9.03 -10.48 14.36
C ILE A 136 10.23 -9.99 13.53
N LYS A 137 10.82 -8.83 13.87
CA LYS A 137 12.02 -8.29 13.23
C LYS A 137 13.18 -9.29 13.30
N ARG A 138 13.44 -9.86 14.48
CA ARG A 138 14.48 -10.89 14.68
C ARG A 138 14.20 -12.14 13.84
N GLU A 139 12.97 -12.63 13.88
CA GLU A 139 12.54 -13.82 13.13
C GLU A 139 12.65 -13.67 11.61
N ARG A 140 12.58 -12.44 11.09
CA ARG A 140 12.65 -12.16 9.65
C ARG A 140 14.04 -11.72 9.18
N GLN A 141 15.06 -11.75 10.05
CA GLN A 141 16.43 -11.35 9.69
C GLN A 141 17.03 -12.20 8.55
N ASP A 142 16.62 -13.46 8.44
CA ASP A 142 17.08 -14.42 7.43
C ASP A 142 16.29 -14.38 6.12
N LEU A 143 15.22 -13.57 6.02
CA LEU A 143 14.51 -13.40 4.75
C LEU A 143 15.46 -12.81 3.69
N PRO A 144 15.56 -13.44 2.49
CA PRO A 144 16.47 -13.00 1.45
C PRO A 144 15.95 -11.69 0.84
N GLU A 145 16.66 -10.61 1.11
CA GLU A 145 16.34 -9.28 0.60
C GLU A 145 17.36 -8.88 -0.48
N HIS A 146 16.88 -8.24 -1.54
CA HIS A 146 17.73 -7.68 -2.59
C HIS A 146 17.85 -6.16 -2.43
N PRO A 147 18.94 -5.51 -2.89
CA PRO A 147 19.00 -4.06 -2.87
C PRO A 147 17.79 -3.42 -3.55
N VAL A 148 17.19 -2.42 -2.90
CA VAL A 148 16.07 -1.67 -3.47
C VAL A 148 16.50 -1.07 -4.82
N ILE A 149 15.67 -1.27 -5.85
CA ILE A 149 15.96 -0.82 -7.20
C ILE A 149 15.85 0.69 -7.28
N LYS A 150 16.85 1.32 -7.90
CA LYS A 150 16.88 2.75 -8.18
C LYS A 150 15.60 3.22 -8.87
N GLY A 151 15.03 4.31 -8.36
CA GLY A 151 13.80 4.93 -8.88
C GLY A 151 12.56 4.63 -8.02
N ALA A 152 12.59 3.55 -7.23
CA ALA A 152 11.67 3.42 -6.11
C ALA A 152 12.01 4.44 -5.03
N ASN A 153 11.06 4.67 -4.12
CA ASN A 153 11.27 5.52 -2.95
C ASN A 153 11.63 6.97 -3.27
N ALA A 154 11.16 7.50 -4.40
CA ALA A 154 11.58 8.80 -4.93
C ALA A 154 11.31 9.97 -3.98
N TRP A 155 10.30 9.87 -3.09
CA TRP A 155 10.01 10.89 -2.08
C TRP A 155 11.16 11.09 -1.09
N GLU A 156 12.00 10.07 -0.83
CA GLU A 156 13.18 10.20 0.03
C GLU A 156 14.23 11.15 -0.57
N GLN A 157 14.16 11.35 -1.88
CA GLN A 157 15.04 12.22 -2.65
C GLN A 157 14.39 13.57 -2.95
N GLY A 158 13.22 13.85 -2.36
CA GLY A 158 12.46 15.09 -2.54
C GLY A 158 11.51 15.07 -3.75
N GLU A 159 11.45 13.98 -4.53
CA GLU A 159 10.51 13.83 -5.63
C GLU A 159 9.13 13.38 -5.12
N VAL A 160 8.43 14.30 -4.46
CA VAL A 160 7.08 14.05 -3.93
C VAL A 160 6.04 14.24 -5.04
N ILE A 161 5.46 13.14 -5.51
CA ILE A 161 4.40 13.16 -6.53
C ILE A 161 3.03 13.10 -5.85
N GLN A 162 2.16 14.05 -6.17
CA GLN A 162 0.76 14.07 -5.75
C GLN A 162 -0.12 14.55 -6.89
N LEU A 163 -1.39 14.12 -6.89
CA LEU A 163 -2.36 14.63 -7.84
C LEU A 163 -2.62 16.11 -7.58
N GLN A 164 -2.94 16.84 -8.65
CA GLN A 164 -3.41 18.21 -8.59
C GLN A 164 -4.79 18.28 -9.23
N ARG A 165 -5.69 19.06 -8.62
CA ARG A 165 -6.96 19.39 -9.26
C ARG A 165 -6.68 20.25 -10.48
N VAL A 166 -7.23 19.84 -11.62
CA VAL A 166 -7.19 20.61 -12.86
C VAL A 166 -8.62 20.96 -13.28
N GLN A 167 -8.77 22.11 -13.92
CA GLN A 167 -10.06 22.56 -14.41
C GLN A 167 -10.65 21.56 -15.43
N GLY A 168 -11.92 21.19 -15.27
CA GLY A 168 -12.64 20.28 -16.18
C GLY A 168 -12.56 18.78 -15.83
N ALA A 169 -11.75 18.37 -14.84
CA ALA A 169 -11.75 17.00 -14.34
C ALA A 169 -12.86 16.80 -13.29
N GLY A 170 -14.10 16.58 -13.75
CA GLY A 170 -15.20 16.16 -12.87
C GLY A 170 -15.50 17.10 -11.70
N GLU A 171 -15.29 18.41 -11.89
CA GLU A 171 -15.75 19.42 -10.94
C GLU A 171 -17.25 19.21 -10.69
N HIS A 172 -17.65 19.22 -9.42
CA HIS A 172 -19.00 18.90 -8.96
C HIS A 172 -20.08 19.67 -9.76
N GLY A 173 -20.58 19.07 -10.86
CA GLY A 173 -21.52 19.65 -11.83
C GLY A 173 -20.87 20.74 -12.70
N ARG A 174 -20.80 20.65 -14.05
CA ARG A 174 -21.69 20.06 -15.04
C ARG A 174 -20.86 19.44 -16.16
N GLY A 175 -20.75 18.12 -16.20
CA GLY A 175 -20.21 17.38 -17.35
C GLY A 175 -21.34 16.56 -17.96
N ASP A 176 -21.59 16.74 -19.25
CA ASP A 176 -22.58 15.98 -20.00
C ASP A 176 -22.25 14.47 -19.93
N THR A 177 -23.16 13.68 -19.35
CA THR A 177 -23.03 12.22 -19.22
C THR A 177 -23.69 11.47 -20.39
N ALA A 178 -24.03 12.15 -21.48
CA ALA A 178 -24.80 11.58 -22.59
C ALA A 178 -24.12 10.41 -23.36
N HIS A 179 -22.84 10.12 -23.11
CA HIS A 179 -22.11 9.06 -23.79
C HIS A 179 -21.51 8.06 -22.80
N PHE A 180 -22.36 7.21 -22.23
CA PHE A 180 -21.90 5.95 -21.65
C PHE A 180 -21.54 4.99 -22.80
N GLY A 181 -20.28 4.54 -22.84
CA GLY A 181 -19.92 3.34 -23.60
C GLY A 181 -20.66 2.12 -23.04
N THR A 182 -20.91 1.12 -23.87
CA THR A 182 -21.47 -0.17 -23.42
C THR A 182 -20.54 -0.82 -22.39
N SER A 183 -21.13 -1.31 -21.28
CA SER A 183 -20.43 -2.07 -20.24
C SER A 183 -19.55 -3.18 -20.82
N GLU A 184 -18.30 -3.31 -20.35
CA GLU A 184 -17.42 -4.41 -20.75
C GLU A 184 -17.98 -5.79 -20.34
N GLN A 185 -18.96 -5.84 -19.42
CA GLN A 185 -19.66 -7.08 -19.05
C GLN A 185 -20.51 -7.67 -20.17
N SER A 186 -20.83 -6.92 -21.23
CA SER A 186 -21.62 -7.44 -22.37
C SER A 186 -20.79 -8.17 -23.43
N ARG A 187 -19.51 -8.49 -23.15
CA ARG A 187 -18.63 -9.26 -24.05
C ARG A 187 -18.09 -10.53 -23.39
N GLN A 188 -18.96 -11.31 -22.73
CA GLN A 188 -18.68 -12.69 -22.34
C GLN A 188 -19.60 -13.65 -23.11
#